data_AF-A0A520GCL4-F1
#
_entry.id   AF-A0A520GCL4-F1
#
_cell.length_a   1.000
_cell.length_b   1.000
_cell.length_c   1.000
_cell.angle_alpha   90.00
_cell.angle_beta   90.00
_cell.angle_gamma   90.00
#
_symmetry.space_group_name_H-M   'P 1'
#
loop_
_entity.id
_entity.type
_entity.pdbx_description
1 polymer ?
#
loop_
_entity_poly.entity_id
_entity_poly.type
_entity_poly.pdbx_seq_one_letter_code
_entity_poly.pdbx_strand_id
1 'polypeptide(L)' 'MEAGASSEQEVLQLRAVLRSISPLIWRRVLVRGDASVARLHQILQVAFGWQDMHLHRFEIRGREYGVHQEGGIL' A
#
# COMPACT_ATOMS: atom_id res chain seq x y z
N MET A 1 0.19 21.28 21.56
CA MET A 1 -0.69 21.79 20.48
C MET A 1 0.22 22.39 19.42
N GLU A 2 0.47 21.66 18.34
CA GLU A 2 0.98 22.27 17.11
C GLU A 2 -0.09 22.06 16.04
N ALA A 3 -0.65 23.17 15.57
CA ALA A 3 -1.50 23.19 14.40
C ALA A 3 -0.59 23.00 13.18
N GLY A 4 -0.45 21.75 12.72
CA GLY A 4 0.16 21.45 11.43
C GLY A 4 -0.74 21.96 10.31
N ALA A 5 -0.16 22.76 9.41
CA ALA A 5 -0.83 23.46 8.32
C ALA A 5 -1.83 22.58 7.54
N SER A 6 -2.99 23.16 7.22
CA SER A 6 -3.96 22.60 6.28
C SER A 6 -3.40 22.70 4.84
N SER A 7 -2.46 21.84 4.50
CA SER A 7 -2.16 21.55 3.10
C SER A 7 -3.35 20.81 2.52
N GLU A 8 -3.91 21.27 1.40
CA GLU A 8 -4.84 20.47 0.60
C GLU A 8 -4.28 19.05 0.50
N GLN A 9 -5.00 18.06 1.04
CA GLN A 9 -4.50 16.70 1.10
C GLN A 9 -4.37 16.19 -0.33
N GLU A 10 -3.14 16.16 -0.84
CA GLU A 10 -2.85 15.70 -2.19
C GLU A 10 -3.43 14.29 -2.37
N VAL A 11 -4.16 14.05 -3.47
CA VAL A 11 -4.69 12.73 -3.79
C VAL A 11 -3.84 12.13 -4.91
N LEU A 12 -3.13 11.06 -4.59
CA LEU A 12 -2.34 10.29 -5.52
C LEU A 12 -3.23 9.26 -6.23
N GLN A 13 -3.16 9.22 -7.55
CA GLN A 13 -3.78 8.16 -8.35
C GLN A 13 -2.74 7.08 -8.66
N LEU A 14 -2.90 5.91 -8.07
CA LEU A 14 -2.00 4.77 -8.27
C LEU A 14 -2.65 3.71 -9.16
N ARG A 15 -1.83 3.08 -10.01
CA ARG A 15 -2.21 1.90 -10.79
C ARG A 15 -1.53 0.67 -10.19
N ALA A 16 -2.32 -0.23 -9.60
CA ALA A 16 -1.84 -1.48 -9.05
C ALA A 16 -2.06 -2.63 -10.05
N VAL A 17 -1.03 -3.46 -10.26
CA VAL A 17 -1.03 -4.51 -11.28
C VAL A 17 -0.50 -5.81 -10.68
N LEU A 18 -1.18 -6.92 -10.91
CA LEU A 18 -0.66 -8.24 -10.60
C LEU A 18 0.27 -8.70 -11.73
N ARG A 19 1.54 -8.93 -11.40
CA ARG A 19 2.54 -9.38 -12.37
C ARG A 19 2.31 -10.85 -12.72
N SER A 20 2.75 -11.24 -13.92
CA SER A 20 2.78 -12.64 -14.38
C SER A 20 1.40 -13.33 -14.51
N ILE A 21 0.31 -12.57 -14.63
CA ILE A 21 -1.05 -13.10 -14.84
C ILE A 21 -1.59 -12.61 -16.19
N SER A 22 -2.24 -13.52 -16.92
CA SER A 22 -3.02 -13.22 -18.13
C SER A 22 -4.45 -13.75 -17.99
N PRO A 23 -5.50 -12.96 -18.29
CA PRO A 23 -5.43 -11.55 -18.71
C PRO A 23 -4.96 -10.64 -17.56
N LEU A 24 -4.45 -9.44 -17.90
CA LEU A 24 -3.89 -8.49 -16.94
C LEU A 24 -4.91 -8.08 -15.87
N ILE A 25 -4.64 -8.43 -14.61
CA ILE A 25 -5.46 -7.99 -13.47
C ILE A 25 -4.86 -6.72 -12.89
N TRP A 26 -5.63 -5.63 -12.90
CA TRP A 26 -5.20 -4.33 -12.38
C TRP A 26 -6.34 -3.54 -11.73
N ARG A 27 -5.99 -2.56 -10.90
CA ARG A 27 -6.90 -1.64 -10.22
C ARG A 27 -6.35 -0.22 -10.25
N ARG A 28 -7.24 0.78 -10.32
CA ARG A 28 -6.91 2.20 -10.11
C ARG A 28 -7.41 2.60 -8.73
N VAL A 29 -6.52 3.12 -7.88
CA VAL A 29 -6.85 3.53 -6.52
C VAL A 29 -6.45 4.97 -6.29
N LEU A 30 -7.30 5.71 -5.56
CA LEU A 30 -7.01 7.06 -5.08
C LEU A 30 -6.57 6.94 -3.63
N VAL A 31 -5.40 7.50 -3.33
CA VAL A 31 -4.77 7.41 -2.01
C VAL A 31 -4.38 8.81 -1.58
N ARG A 32 -4.54 9.15 -0.31
CA ARG A 32 -3.99 10.40 0.22
C ARG A 32 -2.46 10.39 0.11
N GLY A 33 -1.86 11.53 -0.22
CA GLY A 33 -0.41 11.69 -0.37
C GLY A 33 0.36 11.47 0.93
N ASP A 34 -0.32 11.63 2.07
CA ASP A 34 0.22 11.38 3.40
C ASP A 34 -0.15 9.98 3.97
N ALA A 35 -0.75 9.10 3.16
CA ALA A 35 -1.07 7.76 3.61
C ALA A 35 0.20 6.94 3.90
N SER A 36 0.20 6.23 5.03
CA SER A 36 1.28 5.30 5.35
C SER A 36 1.27 4.08 4.41
N VAL A 37 2.41 3.39 4.32
CA VAL A 37 2.53 2.14 3.55
C VAL A 37 1.61 1.05 4.10
N ALA A 38 1.39 1.00 5.43
CA ALA A 38 0.42 0.10 6.04
C ALA A 38 -1.02 0.41 5.60
N ARG A 39 -1.36 1.70 5.39
CA ARG A 39 -2.67 2.06 4.84
C ARG A 39 -2.80 1.69 3.38
N LEU A 40 -1.73 1.86 2.59
CA LEU A 40 -1.70 1.40 1.20
C LEU A 40 -1.91 -0.12 1.11
N HIS A 41 -1.29 -0.91 1.98
CA HIS A 41 -1.53 -2.35 2.09
C HIS A 41 -2.99 -2.70 2.26
N GLN A 42 -3.67 -2.08 3.24
CA GLN A 42 -5.10 -2.31 3.46
C GLN A 42 -5.96 -1.98 2.23
N ILE A 43 -5.63 -0.89 1.53
CA ILE A 43 -6.31 -0.50 0.29
C ILE A 43 -6.14 -1.60 -0.78
N LEU A 44 -4.93 -2.14 -0.93
CA LEU A 44 -4.65 -3.21 -1.88
C LEU A 44 -5.37 -4.52 -1.49
N GLN A 45 -5.39 -4.87 -0.20
CA GLN A 45 -6.13 -6.03 0.31
C GLN A 45 -7.59 -5.98 -0.15
N VAL A 46 -8.28 -4.86 0.09
CA VAL A 46 -9.67 -4.68 -0.33
C VAL A 46 -9.82 -4.64 -1.85
N ALA A 47 -8.96 -3.90 -2.56
CA ALA A 47 -9.08 -3.72 -4.02
C ALA A 47 -8.92 -5.03 -4.83
N PHE A 48 -8.15 -5.98 -4.29
CA PHE A 48 -7.95 -7.31 -4.88
C PHE A 48 -8.75 -8.43 -4.21
N GLY A 49 -9.52 -8.13 -3.16
CA GLY A 49 -10.30 -9.14 -2.42
C GLY A 49 -9.44 -10.13 -1.64
N TRP A 50 -8.25 -9.70 -1.22
CA TRP A 50 -7.35 -10.48 -0.36
C TRP A 50 -7.72 -10.35 1.11
N GLN A 51 -7.23 -11.28 1.92
CA GLN A 51 -7.65 -11.47 3.32
C GLN A 51 -6.54 -11.19 4.34
N ASP A 52 -5.42 -10.61 3.93
CA ASP A 52 -4.27 -10.29 4.80
C ASP A 52 -3.66 -11.51 5.51
N MET A 53 -3.69 -12.67 4.84
CA MET A 53 -3.26 -13.96 5.42
C MET A 53 -1.75 -14.25 5.28
N HIS A 54 -1.02 -13.38 4.59
CA HIS A 54 0.40 -13.58 4.32
C HIS A 54 1.20 -12.32 4.64
N LEU A 55 2.46 -12.53 5.02
CA LEU A 55 3.43 -11.44 5.18
C LEU A 55 3.57 -10.67 3.87
N HIS A 56 3.81 -9.37 4.01
CA HIS A 56 3.95 -8.47 2.89
C HIS A 56 5.12 -7.52 3.13
N ARG A 57 5.69 -7.05 2.02
CA ARG A 57 6.76 -6.06 2.00
C ARG A 57 6.56 -5.13 0.81
N PHE A 58 6.86 -3.86 1.02
CA PHE A 58 6.97 -2.84 -0.01
C PHE A 58 8.43 -2.46 -0.15
N GLU A 59 8.87 -2.30 -1.39
CA GLU A 59 10.19 -1.75 -1.71
C GLU A 59 9.98 -0.45 -2.47
N ILE A 60 10.49 0.65 -1.92
CA ILE A 60 10.36 1.99 -2.52
C ILE A 60 11.76 2.57 -2.59
N ARG A 61 12.26 2.77 -3.82
CA ARG A 61 13.61 3.32 -4.09
C ARG A 61 14.71 2.56 -3.34
N GLY A 62 14.63 1.23 -3.32
CA GLY A 62 15.61 0.36 -2.65
C GLY A 62 15.47 0.29 -1.12
N ARG A 63 14.46 0.95 -0.53
CA ARG A 63 14.16 0.83 0.90
C ARG A 63 12.97 -0.09 1.14
N GLU A 64 13.14 -1.02 2.05
CA GLU A 64 12.10 -1.96 2.45
C GLU A 64 11.21 -1.39 3.56
N TYR A 65 9.90 -1.66 3.44
CA TYR A 65 8.87 -1.34 4.40
C TYR A 65 7.99 -2.57 4.59
N GLY A 66 7.83 -3.03 5.82
CA GLY A 66 6.98 -4.16 6.15
C GLY A 66 6.61 -4.09 7.62
N VAL A 67 5.54 -4.77 7.99
CA VAL A 67 5.21 -4.95 9.41
C VAL A 67 6.04 -6.12 9.92
N HIS A 68 6.82 -5.91 10.96
CA HIS A 68 7.37 -7.02 11.73
C HIS A 68 6.19 -7.74 12.38
N GLN A 69 5.87 -8.95 11.92
CA GLN A 69 5.03 -9.89 12.66
C GLN A 69 5.97 -10.87 13.35
N GLU A 70 5.89 -10.96 14.69
CA GLU A 70 6.62 -11.99 15.45
C GLU A 70 6.28 -13.37 14.86
N GLY A 71 7.30 -14.10 14.40
CA GLY A 71 7.16 -15.41 13.75
C GLY A 71 7.45 -15.44 12.24
N GLY A 72 7.59 -14.28 11.58
CA GLY A 72 8.15 -14.21 10.23
C GLY A 72 9.66 -14.36 10.27
N ILE A 73 10.18 -15.51 9.84
CA ILE A 73 11.62 -15.74 9.74
C ILE A 73 12.19 -14.76 8.71
N LEU A 74 13.18 -13.96 9.14
CA LEU A 74 14.02 -13.11 8.28
C LEU A 74 14.90 -13.95 7.35
#